data_AF-A0A9E9NIW1-F1
#
_entry.id   AF-A0A9E9NIW1-F1
#
_cell.length_a   1.000
_cell.length_b   1.000
_cell.length_c   1.000
_cell.angle_alpha   90.00
_cell.angle_beta   90.00
_cell.angle_gamma   90.00
#
_symmetry.space_group_name_H-M   'P 1'
#
loop_
_entity.id
_entity.type
_entity.pdbx_description
1 polymer ?
#
loop_
_entity_poly.entity_id
_entity_poly.type
_entity_poly.pdbx_seq_one_letter_code
_entity_poly.pdbx_strand_id
1 'polypeptide(L)'
;MLKGLIFLCLVAIAVAKEPSPCEGKHNVDQNDWKTLNADTSKPSEKMLCFFKCIYEENGSTNSDGSINVEKMIENTHKWKPLTDDSKASIRECAKELGPVKTCADVNPSFQCIQKALKKQGTA
;
A
#
# COMPACT_ATOMS: atom_id res chain seq x y z
N MET A 1 7.71 -34.28 42.07
CA MET A 1 6.64 -33.27 41.85
C MET A 1 7.30 -31.90 41.96
N LEU A 2 7.80 -31.34 40.87
CA LEU A 2 7.16 -30.40 39.93
C LEU A 2 7.01 -28.97 40.49
N LYS A 3 7.45 -28.00 39.65
CA LYS A 3 7.26 -26.54 39.64
C LYS A 3 8.56 -25.79 40.02
N GLY A 4 9.38 -25.33 39.07
CA GLY A 4 9.04 -24.66 37.81
C GLY A 4 9.14 -23.15 38.00
N LEU A 5 10.37 -22.65 38.16
CA LEU A 5 10.71 -21.22 38.15
C LEU A 5 11.10 -20.84 36.71
N ILE A 6 10.09 -20.57 35.88
CA ILE A 6 10.26 -19.95 34.56
C ILE A 6 9.25 -18.79 34.49
N PHE A 7 9.63 -17.65 35.04
CA PHE A 7 8.96 -16.34 34.99
C PHE A 7 10.11 -15.37 35.29
N LEU A 8 10.58 -14.43 34.46
CA LEU A 8 10.03 -13.70 33.34
C LEU A 8 11.21 -13.25 32.45
N CYS A 9 11.22 -13.63 31.18
CA CYS A 9 11.87 -12.81 30.16
C CYS A 9 10.75 -12.12 29.38
N LEU A 10 10.25 -11.02 29.93
CA LEU A 10 9.45 -10.05 29.18
C LEU A 10 10.40 -9.32 28.22
N VAL A 11 10.72 -9.96 27.10
CA VAL A 11 11.33 -9.25 25.96
C VAL A 11 10.20 -8.48 25.29
N ALA A 12 10.07 -7.21 25.65
CA ALA A 12 9.31 -6.26 24.85
C ALA A 12 10.05 -6.09 23.52
N ILE A 13 9.74 -6.93 22.53
CA ILE A 13 10.21 -6.73 21.16
C ILE A 13 9.37 -5.57 20.60
N ALA A 14 9.90 -4.35 20.72
CA ALA A 14 9.46 -3.26 19.87
C ALA A 14 9.78 -3.67 18.43
N VAL A 15 8.76 -4.08 17.67
CA VAL A 15 8.90 -4.33 16.24
C VAL A 15 9.13 -2.97 15.59
N ALA A 16 10.41 -2.59 15.43
CA ALA A 16 10.78 -1.46 14.61
C ALA A 16 10.24 -1.72 13.20
N LYS A 17 9.39 -0.82 12.70
CA LYS A 17 8.88 -0.89 11.33
C LYS A 17 10.07 -0.63 10.40
N GLU A 18 10.66 -1.70 9.87
CA GLU A 18 11.77 -1.57 8.93
C GLU A 18 11.30 -0.72 7.72
N PRO A 19 12.09 0.30 7.32
CA PRO A 19 11.76 1.10 6.15
C PRO A 19 11.72 0.18 4.93
N SER A 20 10.72 0.39 4.07
CA SER A 20 10.57 -0.49 2.90
C SER A 20 11.80 -0.33 1.99
N PRO A 21 12.28 -1.40 1.34
CA PRO A 21 13.40 -1.31 0.41
C PRO A 21 13.12 -0.35 -0.76
N CYS A 22 11.85 -0.02 -1.02
CA CYS A 22 11.43 0.92 -2.06
C CYS A 22 11.68 2.40 -1.71
N GLU A 23 11.70 2.78 -0.42
CA GLU A 23 11.96 4.18 -0.01
C GLU A 23 13.38 4.58 -0.40
N GLY A 24 14.36 3.73 -0.09
CA GLY A 24 15.76 3.93 -0.45
C GLY A 24 16.01 3.88 -1.97
N LYS A 25 15.35 2.98 -2.71
CA LYS A 25 15.52 2.85 -4.17
C LYS A 25 15.09 4.10 -4.93
N HIS A 26 14.06 4.80 -4.46
CA HIS A 26 13.49 5.97 -5.15
C HIS A 26 13.76 7.30 -4.44
N ASN A 27 14.60 7.29 -3.41
CA ASN A 27 14.97 8.45 -2.59
C ASN A 27 13.77 9.21 -2.01
N VAL A 28 12.62 8.55 -1.79
CA VAL A 28 11.40 9.21 -1.28
C VAL A 28 11.65 9.74 0.12
N ASP A 29 11.35 11.03 0.33
CA ASP A 29 11.56 11.71 1.60
C ASP A 29 10.24 12.24 2.21
N GLN A 30 10.35 12.86 3.40
CA GLN A 30 9.18 13.39 4.11
C GLN A 30 8.42 14.49 3.34
N ASN A 31 9.10 15.28 2.50
CA ASN A 31 8.47 16.33 1.72
C ASN A 31 7.64 15.77 0.57
N ASP A 32 8.08 14.65 -0.03
CA ASP A 32 7.29 13.92 -1.02
C ASP A 32 5.96 13.45 -0.41
N TRP A 33 6.00 12.90 0.80
CA TRP A 33 4.81 12.47 1.55
C TRP A 33 3.89 13.64 1.90
N LYS A 34 4.44 14.77 2.37
CA LYS A 34 3.66 15.98 2.67
C LYS A 34 2.93 16.48 1.42
N THR A 35 3.63 16.51 0.29
CA THR A 35 3.07 16.95 -0.99
C THR A 35 1.93 16.03 -1.43
N LEU A 36 2.13 14.71 -1.35
CA LEU A 36 1.10 13.74 -1.69
C LEU A 36 -0.13 13.85 -0.79
N ASN A 37 0.05 14.08 0.52
CA ASN A 37 -1.04 14.24 1.46
C ASN A 37 -1.83 15.53 1.24
N ALA A 38 -1.18 16.59 0.75
CA ALA A 38 -1.82 17.85 0.41
C ALA A 38 -2.69 17.73 -0.86
N ASP A 39 -2.21 17.00 -1.87
CA ASP A 39 -2.96 16.74 -3.11
C ASP A 39 -2.71 15.32 -3.65
N THR A 40 -3.59 14.39 -3.27
CA THR A 40 -3.52 13.00 -3.74
C THR A 40 -3.91 12.86 -5.22
N SER A 41 -4.41 13.90 -5.88
CA SER A 41 -4.80 13.82 -7.30
C SER A 41 -3.61 13.93 -8.25
N LYS A 42 -2.47 14.42 -7.74
CA LYS A 42 -1.25 14.67 -8.53
C LYS A 42 0.00 14.14 -7.83
N PRO A 43 0.12 12.81 -7.66
CA PRO A 43 1.36 12.23 -7.15
C PRO A 43 2.54 12.57 -8.07
N SER A 44 3.70 12.86 -7.48
CA SER A 44 4.93 13.04 -8.25
C SER A 44 5.35 11.71 -8.90
N GLU A 45 6.13 11.79 -9.98
CA GLU A 45 6.69 10.60 -10.63
C GLU A 45 7.48 9.72 -9.65
N LYS A 46 8.23 10.36 -8.75
CA LYS A 46 8.99 9.71 -7.68
C LYS A 46 8.09 8.88 -6.76
N MET A 47 6.95 9.42 -6.34
CA MET A 47 5.95 8.69 -5.55
C MET A 47 5.30 7.55 -6.34
N LEU A 48 5.01 7.77 -7.63
CA LEU A 48 4.48 6.73 -8.48
C LEU A 48 5.45 5.56 -8.66
N CYS A 49 6.75 5.83 -8.81
CA CYS A 49 7.77 4.78 -8.86
C CYS A 49 7.89 4.03 -7.53
N PHE A 50 7.82 4.76 -6.41
CA PHE A 50 7.76 4.14 -5.10
C PHE A 50 6.57 3.17 -4.97
N PHE A 51 5.36 3.59 -5.39
CA PHE A 51 4.19 2.71 -5.35
C PHE A 51 4.30 1.52 -6.30
N LYS A 52 4.89 1.71 -7.50
CA LYS A 52 5.19 0.60 -8.42
C LYS A 52 6.06 -0.45 -7.72
N CYS A 53 7.15 -0.03 -7.11
CA CYS A 53 8.06 -0.93 -6.38
C CYS A 53 7.30 -1.67 -5.27
N ILE A 54 6.47 -0.98 -4.48
CA ILE A 54 5.67 -1.62 -3.43
C ILE A 54 4.71 -2.67 -4.02
N TYR A 55 4.04 -2.35 -5.13
CA TYR A 55 3.09 -3.27 -5.77
C TYR A 55 3.76 -4.53 -6.30
N GLU A 56 4.98 -4.40 -6.82
CA GLU A 56 5.79 -5.53 -7.27
C GLU A 56 6.26 -6.39 -6.10
N GLU A 57 6.82 -5.77 -5.06
CA GLU A 57 7.37 -6.49 -3.89
C GLU A 57 6.29 -7.22 -3.08
N ASN A 58 5.06 -6.69 -3.02
CA ASN A 58 3.97 -7.28 -2.23
C ASN A 58 2.99 -8.14 -3.04
N GLY A 59 3.28 -8.35 -4.34
CA GLY A 59 2.47 -9.18 -5.24
C GLY A 59 1.14 -8.56 -5.66
N SER A 60 0.97 -7.24 -5.54
CA SER A 60 -0.20 -6.52 -6.09
C SER A 60 -0.11 -6.35 -7.61
N THR A 61 1.06 -6.60 -8.20
CA THR A 61 1.27 -6.71 -9.65
C THR A 61 1.82 -8.09 -9.98
N ASN A 62 1.25 -8.75 -10.99
CA ASN A 62 1.72 -10.02 -11.53
C ASN A 62 2.96 -9.81 -12.43
N SER A 63 3.64 -10.89 -12.80
CA SER A 63 4.87 -10.82 -13.62
C SER A 63 4.66 -10.23 -15.02
N ASP A 64 3.44 -10.23 -15.55
CA ASP A 64 3.08 -9.63 -16.83
C ASP A 64 2.67 -8.13 -16.72
N GLY A 65 2.73 -7.58 -15.51
CA GLY A 65 2.32 -6.22 -15.20
C GLY A 65 0.82 -6.07 -14.87
N SER A 66 0.01 -7.12 -15.00
CA SER A 66 -1.41 -7.04 -14.62
C SER A 66 -1.59 -6.87 -13.11
N ILE A 67 -2.61 -6.11 -12.70
CA ILE A 67 -2.89 -5.87 -11.28
C ILE A 67 -3.56 -7.11 -10.66
N ASN A 68 -3.00 -7.61 -9.57
CA ASN A 68 -3.67 -8.55 -8.68
C ASN A 68 -4.55 -7.79 -7.68
N VAL A 69 -5.82 -7.59 -8.06
CA VAL A 69 -6.76 -6.73 -7.33
C VAL A 69 -6.97 -7.19 -5.89
N GLU A 70 -7.06 -8.51 -5.65
CA GLU A 70 -7.28 -9.02 -4.30
C GLU A 70 -6.04 -8.82 -3.41
N LYS A 71 -4.83 -8.98 -3.95
CA LYS A 71 -3.61 -8.64 -3.20
C LYS A 71 -3.49 -7.13 -2.95
N MET A 72 -3.84 -6.31 -3.92
CA MET A 72 -3.87 -4.86 -3.75
C MET A 72 -4.85 -4.44 -2.63
N ILE A 73 -6.04 -5.05 -2.58
CA ILE A 73 -7.03 -4.84 -1.51
C ILE A 73 -6.49 -5.32 -0.16
N GLU A 74 -5.94 -6.54 -0.09
CA GLU A 74 -5.37 -7.11 1.13
C GLU A 74 -4.27 -6.21 1.70
N ASN A 75 -3.33 -5.78 0.85
CA ASN A 75 -2.20 -4.94 1.25
C ASN A 75 -2.64 -3.54 1.66
N THR A 76 -3.63 -2.96 0.97
CA THR A 76 -4.23 -1.69 1.38
C THR A 76 -4.93 -1.83 2.74
N HIS A 77 -5.68 -2.91 2.95
CA HIS A 77 -6.39 -3.18 4.21
C HIS A 77 -5.44 -3.32 5.41
N LYS A 78 -4.25 -3.91 5.21
CA LYS A 78 -3.20 -3.99 6.25
C LYS A 78 -2.70 -2.60 6.69
N TRP A 79 -2.67 -1.63 5.78
CA TRP A 79 -2.24 -0.27 6.09
C TRP A 79 -3.40 0.60 6.62
N LYS A 80 -4.58 0.47 6.02
CA LYS A 80 -5.79 1.17 6.41
C LYS A 80 -7.01 0.24 6.24
N PRO A 81 -7.72 -0.12 7.31
CA PRO A 81 -8.89 -0.99 7.22
C PRO A 81 -9.90 -0.46 6.20
N LEU A 82 -10.27 -1.33 5.25
CA LEU A 82 -11.25 -1.08 4.19
C LEU A 82 -12.61 -1.68 4.56
N THR A 83 -13.68 -0.92 4.36
CA THR A 83 -15.06 -1.44 4.38
C THR A 83 -15.35 -2.28 3.13
N ASP A 84 -16.42 -3.07 3.16
CA ASP A 84 -16.79 -3.88 1.99
C ASP A 84 -17.17 -3.02 0.78
N ASP A 85 -17.79 -1.86 1.00
CA ASP A 85 -18.06 -0.87 -0.04
C ASP A 85 -16.78 -0.33 -0.70
N SER A 86 -15.75 -0.05 0.09
CA SER A 86 -14.45 0.38 -0.44
C SER A 86 -13.76 -0.72 -1.21
N LYS A 87 -13.80 -1.97 -0.73
CA LYS A 87 -13.29 -3.14 -1.47
C LYS A 87 -14.03 -3.31 -2.80
N ALA A 88 -15.36 -3.22 -2.79
CA ALA A 88 -16.17 -3.32 -4.01
C ALA A 88 -15.86 -2.18 -4.99
N SER A 89 -15.71 -0.94 -4.50
CA SER A 89 -15.33 0.19 -5.33
C SER A 89 -13.94 0.03 -5.97
N ILE A 90 -12.99 -0.58 -5.26
CA ILE A 90 -11.66 -0.88 -5.81
C ILE A 90 -11.79 -1.93 -6.92
N ARG A 91 -12.55 -3.02 -6.68
CA ARG A 91 -12.77 -4.06 -7.69
C ARG A 91 -13.41 -3.52 -8.96
N GLU A 92 -14.41 -2.65 -8.82
CA GLU A 92 -15.08 -2.05 -9.97
C GLU A 92 -14.11 -1.19 -10.78
N CYS A 93 -13.36 -0.31 -10.11
CA CYS A 93 -12.37 0.55 -10.76
C CYS A 93 -11.25 -0.26 -11.45
N ALA A 94 -10.88 -1.41 -10.87
CA ALA A 94 -9.80 -2.23 -11.39
C ALA A 94 -10.11 -2.92 -12.74
N LYS A 95 -11.40 -3.05 -13.12
CA LYS A 95 -11.81 -3.67 -14.38
C LYS A 95 -11.27 -2.95 -15.63
N GLU A 96 -11.00 -1.67 -15.51
CA GLU A 96 -10.54 -0.81 -16.62
C GLU A 96 -9.02 -0.58 -16.61
N LEU A 97 -8.30 -1.18 -15.64
CA LEU A 97 -6.86 -0.95 -15.50
C LEU A 97 -6.07 -1.72 -16.56
N GLY A 98 -5.13 -1.00 -17.19
CA GLY A 98 -4.09 -1.60 -18.00
C GLY A 98 -2.95 -2.19 -17.15
N PRO A 99 -2.01 -2.91 -17.80
CA PRO A 99 -0.82 -3.41 -17.13
C PRO A 99 0.10 -2.25 -16.68
N VAL A 100 0.73 -2.43 -15.52
CA VAL A 100 1.73 -1.52 -14.96
C VAL A 100 3.11 -1.88 -15.51
N LYS A 101 3.68 -1.05 -16.38
CA LYS A 101 5.02 -1.25 -16.95
C LYS A 101 5.98 -0.13 -16.54
N THR A 102 5.45 1.06 -16.43
CA THR A 102 6.15 2.29 -16.04
C THR A 102 5.58 2.82 -14.72
N CYS A 103 6.27 3.77 -14.09
CA CYS A 103 5.76 4.40 -12.88
C CYS A 103 4.43 5.12 -13.14
N ALA A 104 4.28 5.78 -14.29
CA ALA A 104 3.06 6.50 -14.66
C ALA A 104 1.82 5.60 -14.72
N ASP A 105 2.00 4.33 -15.12
CA ASP A 105 0.92 3.34 -15.22
C ASP A 105 0.30 2.98 -13.86
N VAL A 106 0.98 3.30 -12.75
CA VAL A 106 0.42 3.12 -11.39
C VAL A 106 -0.67 4.13 -11.08
N ASN A 107 -0.61 5.33 -11.66
CA ASN A 107 -1.49 6.43 -11.25
C ASN A 107 -2.99 6.05 -11.31
N PRO A 108 -3.53 5.40 -12.36
CA PRO A 108 -4.93 4.97 -12.38
C PRO A 108 -5.31 4.07 -11.20
N SER A 109 -4.51 3.05 -10.89
CA SER A 109 -4.73 2.15 -9.75
C SER A 109 -4.63 2.87 -8.40
N PHE A 110 -3.68 3.79 -8.25
CA PHE A 110 -3.57 4.65 -7.07
C PHE A 110 -4.82 5.51 -6.89
N GLN A 111 -5.35 6.11 -7.97
CA GLN A 111 -6.59 6.88 -7.92
C GLN A 111 -7.81 6.02 -7.56
N CYS A 112 -7.87 4.74 -8.00
CA CYS A 112 -8.92 3.81 -7.56
C CYS A 112 -8.95 3.67 -6.03
N ILE A 113 -7.79 3.45 -5.41
CA ILE A 113 -7.66 3.31 -3.96
C ILE A 113 -8.02 4.63 -3.26
N GLN A 114 -7.48 5.76 -3.73
CA GLN A 114 -7.75 7.07 -3.12
C GLN A 114 -9.25 7.42 -3.16
N LYS A 115 -9.93 7.17 -4.27
CA LYS A 115 -11.37 7.38 -4.40
C LYS A 115 -12.16 6.51 -3.40
N ALA A 116 -11.80 5.23 -3.29
CA ALA A 116 -12.45 4.30 -2.36
C ALA A 116 -12.22 4.69 -0.89
N LEU A 117 -11.02 5.15 -0.55
CA LEU A 117 -10.67 5.62 0.80
C LEU A 117 -11.35 6.95 1.17
N LYS A 118 -11.47 7.88 0.21
CA LYS A 118 -12.21 9.14 0.41
C LYS A 118 -13.69 8.85 0.67
N LYS A 119 -14.30 7.99 -0.14
CA LYS A 119 -15.71 7.58 0.03
C LYS A 119 -15.96 6.92 1.40
N GLN A 120 -14.99 6.17 1.91
CA GLN A 120 -15.10 5.51 3.23
C GLN A 120 -15.14 6.51 4.40
N GLY A 121 -14.40 7.61 4.31
CA GLY A 121 -14.33 8.63 5.37
C GLY A 121 -15.43 9.70 5.29
N THR A 122 -16.29 9.64 4.28
CA THR A 122 -17.45 10.52 4.10
C THR A 122 -18.77 9.90 4.58
N ALA A 123 -18.70 8.75 5.25
CA ALA A 123 -19.85 8.06 5.86
C ALA A 123 -19.93 8.33 7.36
#